data_AF-A0A1A8RQK7-F1
#
_entry.id   AF-A0A1A8RQK7-F1
#
_cell.length_a   1.000
_cell.length_b   1.000
_cell.length_c   1.000
_cell.angle_alpha   90.00
_cell.angle_beta   90.00
_cell.angle_gamma   90.00
#
_symmetry.space_group_name_H-M   'P 1'
#
loop_
_entity.id
_entity.type
_entity.pdbx_description
1 polymer ?
#
loop_
_entity_poly.entity_id
_entity_poly.type
_entity_poly.pdbx_seq_one_letter_code
_entity_poly.pdbx_strand_id
1 'polypeptide(L)'
;GNLEWLDKNKTRCLVMWRQPEEWGKLMYQWVSKNGMVNSVFTLYELSNGDDTHGEEFHGLEEWMLLRSLQALQTDGKAEIITMDDGKGVKFF
;
A
#
# COMPACT_ATOMS: atom_id res chain seq x y z
N GLY A 1 -6.21 -16.82 7.84
CA GLY A 1 -6.85 -17.08 6.55
C GLY A 1 -7.14 -15.74 5.91
N ASN A 2 -6.84 -15.58 4.63
CA ASN A 2 -6.82 -14.27 3.96
C ASN A 2 -8.23 -13.79 3.55
N LEU A 3 -9.20 -13.93 4.43
CA LEU A 3 -10.60 -13.60 4.18
C LEU A 3 -11.08 -12.58 5.20
N GLU A 4 -11.54 -11.43 4.72
CA GLU A 4 -12.12 -10.37 5.56
C GLU A 4 -13.59 -10.15 5.21
N TRP A 5 -14.45 -10.10 6.22
CA TRP A 5 -15.88 -9.83 6.02
C TRP A 5 -16.11 -8.32 5.90
N LEU A 6 -16.80 -7.93 4.84
CA LEU A 6 -17.09 -6.52 4.55
C LEU A 6 -18.36 -6.01 5.27
N ASP A 7 -19.15 -6.92 5.84
CA ASP A 7 -20.36 -6.57 6.56
C ASP A 7 -20.56 -7.45 7.81
N LYS A 8 -21.30 -6.90 8.78
CA LYS A 8 -21.63 -7.59 10.03
C LYS A 8 -22.47 -8.85 9.82
N ASN A 9 -23.22 -8.89 8.71
CA ASN A 9 -24.08 -10.00 8.35
C ASN A 9 -23.31 -11.14 7.64
N LYS A 10 -22.01 -10.94 7.37
CA LYS A 10 -21.13 -11.89 6.68
C LYS A 10 -21.72 -12.39 5.35
N THR A 11 -22.31 -11.50 4.58
CA THR A 11 -22.84 -11.80 3.24
C THR A 11 -21.84 -11.49 2.14
N ARG A 12 -20.85 -10.62 2.40
CA ARG A 12 -19.74 -10.32 1.47
C ARG A 12 -18.40 -10.47 2.16
N CYS A 13 -17.49 -11.15 1.50
CA CYS A 13 -16.11 -11.29 1.95
C CYS A 13 -15.14 -10.89 0.85
N LEU A 14 -13.97 -10.45 1.29
CA LEU A 14 -12.85 -10.11 0.45
C LEU A 14 -11.81 -11.22 0.63
N VAL A 15 -11.60 -11.99 -0.44
CA VAL A 15 -10.58 -13.03 -0.49
C VAL A 15 -9.32 -12.39 -1.03
N MET A 16 -8.32 -12.27 -0.18
CA MET A 16 -7.03 -11.66 -0.52
C MET A 16 -6.04 -12.78 -0.82
N TRP A 17 -5.31 -12.66 -1.92
CA TRP A 17 -4.26 -13.64 -2.23
C TRP A 17 -3.00 -13.41 -1.38
N ARG A 18 -2.81 -12.18 -0.90
CA ARG A 18 -1.72 -11.74 -0.02
C ARG A 18 -2.26 -10.70 0.97
N GLN A 19 -1.72 -10.69 2.21
CA GLN A 19 -2.20 -9.76 3.24
C GLN A 19 -1.70 -8.32 3.00
N PRO A 20 -2.42 -7.27 3.44
CA PRO A 20 -1.97 -5.89 3.33
C PRO A 20 -0.59 -5.63 3.95
N GLU A 21 -0.26 -6.32 5.04
CA GLU A 21 1.04 -6.21 5.71
C GLU A 21 2.18 -6.72 4.82
N GLU A 22 1.94 -7.77 4.05
CA GLU A 22 2.91 -8.34 3.11
C GLU A 22 3.10 -7.41 1.91
N TRP A 23 2.02 -6.80 1.43
CA TRP A 23 2.09 -5.75 0.41
C TRP A 23 2.89 -4.54 0.86
N GLY A 24 2.63 -4.05 2.07
CA GLY A 24 3.40 -2.97 2.66
C GLY A 24 4.88 -3.31 2.72
N LYS A 25 5.24 -4.54 3.12
CA LYS A 25 6.65 -4.98 3.12
C LYS A 25 7.28 -4.95 1.74
N LEU A 26 6.58 -5.36 0.69
CA LEU A 26 7.10 -5.28 -0.69
C LEU A 26 7.34 -3.84 -1.13
N MET A 27 6.38 -2.95 -0.88
CA MET A 27 6.53 -1.53 -1.18
C MET A 27 7.72 -0.93 -0.45
N TYR A 28 7.86 -1.22 0.85
CA TYR A 28 8.98 -0.75 1.66
C TYR A 28 10.33 -1.30 1.15
N GLN A 29 10.38 -2.58 0.78
CA GLN A 29 11.59 -3.21 0.22
C GLN A 29 11.98 -2.56 -1.11
N TRP A 30 11.02 -2.25 -1.97
CA TRP A 30 11.27 -1.53 -3.22
C TRP A 30 11.83 -0.13 -2.96
N VAL A 31 11.19 0.66 -2.07
CA VAL A 31 11.68 2.00 -1.71
C VAL A 31 13.10 1.95 -1.14
N SER A 32 13.36 0.98 -0.24
CA SER A 32 14.66 0.78 0.38
C SER A 32 15.74 0.37 -0.62
N LYS A 33 15.43 -0.58 -1.51
CA LYS A 33 16.35 -1.07 -2.56
C LYS A 33 16.73 0.03 -3.55
N ASN A 34 15.80 0.93 -3.87
CA ASN A 34 16.03 2.06 -4.77
C ASN A 34 16.66 3.28 -4.08
N GLY A 35 16.93 3.22 -2.76
CA GLY A 35 17.49 4.34 -2.01
C GLY A 35 16.54 5.54 -1.90
N MET A 36 15.23 5.32 -2.07
CA MET A 36 14.19 6.35 -2.06
C MET A 36 13.53 6.52 -0.69
N VAL A 37 14.17 6.01 0.36
CA VAL A 37 13.73 6.19 1.75
C VAL A 37 13.79 7.68 2.09
N ASN A 38 12.78 8.21 2.79
CA ASN A 38 12.52 9.64 3.03
C ASN A 38 11.92 10.44 1.87
N SER A 39 11.59 9.79 0.75
CA SER A 39 10.82 10.40 -0.33
C SER A 39 9.31 10.31 -0.09
N VAL A 40 8.57 11.24 -0.68
CA VAL A 40 7.11 11.25 -0.71
C VAL A 40 6.65 10.72 -2.07
N PHE A 41 5.66 9.85 -2.05
CA PHE A 41 5.02 9.30 -3.25
C PHE A 41 3.51 9.49 -3.17
N THR A 42 2.88 9.71 -4.31
CA THR A 42 1.43 9.62 -4.47
C THR A 42 0.99 8.15 -4.57
N LEU A 43 -0.28 7.85 -4.28
CA LEU A 43 -0.81 6.49 -4.49
C LEU A 43 -0.73 6.07 -5.97
N TYR A 44 -0.82 7.04 -6.89
CA TYR A 44 -0.73 6.80 -8.33
C TYR A 44 0.69 6.36 -8.72
N GLU A 45 1.74 7.07 -8.27
CA GLU A 45 3.13 6.69 -8.57
C GLU A 45 3.46 5.27 -8.08
N LEU A 46 2.91 4.86 -6.93
CA LEU A 46 3.14 3.52 -6.41
C LEU A 46 2.42 2.43 -7.22
N SER A 47 1.16 2.65 -7.56
CA SER A 47 0.33 1.64 -8.23
C SER A 47 0.46 1.63 -9.74
N ASN A 48 0.73 2.78 -10.36
CA ASN A 48 0.66 2.98 -11.81
C ASN A 48 1.87 3.75 -12.37
N GLY A 49 2.91 4.00 -11.57
CA GLY A 49 4.14 4.65 -12.02
C GLY A 49 4.97 3.74 -12.92
N ASP A 50 5.72 4.35 -13.85
CA ASP A 50 6.63 3.62 -14.74
C ASP A 50 7.73 2.88 -13.95
N ASP A 51 8.19 3.47 -12.84
CA ASP A 51 9.22 2.90 -11.97
C ASP A 51 8.75 1.64 -11.23
N THR A 52 7.44 1.43 -11.10
CA THR A 52 6.86 0.28 -10.39
C THR A 52 6.35 -0.81 -11.32
N HIS A 53 6.40 -0.64 -12.64
CA HIS A 53 5.86 -1.59 -13.63
C HIS A 53 6.40 -3.03 -13.50
N GLY A 54 7.59 -3.22 -12.92
CA GLY A 54 8.19 -4.54 -12.66
C GLY A 54 7.85 -5.15 -11.30
N GLU A 55 7.17 -4.42 -10.43
CA GLU A 55 6.91 -4.82 -9.06
C GLU A 55 5.54 -5.50 -8.91
N GLU A 56 5.43 -6.42 -7.96
CA GLU A 56 4.19 -7.19 -7.76
C GLU A 56 3.00 -6.31 -7.35
N PHE A 57 3.25 -5.14 -6.76
CA PHE A 57 2.22 -4.20 -6.31
C PHE A 57 1.80 -3.22 -7.41
N HIS A 58 2.33 -3.36 -8.63
CA HIS A 58 1.84 -2.60 -9.78
C HIS A 58 0.42 -3.03 -10.15
N GLY A 59 -0.43 -2.05 -10.46
CA GLY A 59 -1.86 -2.25 -10.71
C GLY A 59 -2.67 -2.61 -9.47
N LEU A 60 -2.08 -2.52 -8.27
CA LEU A 60 -2.81 -2.81 -7.02
C LEU A 60 -3.94 -1.78 -6.82
N GLU A 61 -5.14 -2.27 -6.51
CA GLU A 61 -6.29 -1.40 -6.26
C GLU A 61 -6.04 -0.47 -5.06
N GLU A 62 -6.50 0.77 -5.17
CA GLU A 62 -6.21 1.85 -4.22
C GLU A 62 -6.56 1.48 -2.78
N TRP A 63 -7.69 0.78 -2.57
CA TRP A 63 -8.11 0.39 -1.21
C TRP A 63 -7.12 -0.61 -0.57
N MET A 64 -6.52 -1.51 -1.36
CA MET A 64 -5.51 -2.44 -0.86
C MET A 64 -4.21 -1.70 -0.60
N LEU A 65 -3.83 -0.78 -1.50
CA LEU A 65 -2.64 0.06 -1.33
C LEU A 65 -2.74 0.86 -0.02
N LEU A 66 -3.88 1.52 0.21
CA LEU A 66 -4.13 2.30 1.42
C LEU A 66 -4.02 1.44 2.69
N ARG A 67 -4.61 0.24 2.70
CA ARG A 67 -4.50 -0.69 3.84
C ARG A 67 -3.07 -1.16 4.07
N SER A 68 -2.33 -1.38 3.00
CA SER A 68 -0.92 -1.79 3.05
C SER A 68 -0.04 -0.67 3.62
N LEU A 69 -0.30 0.58 3.23
CA LEU A 69 0.37 1.75 3.77
C LEU A 69 -0.01 2.02 5.24
N GLN A 70 -1.26 1.77 5.63
CA GLN A 70 -1.71 1.86 7.04
C GLN A 70 -0.99 0.84 7.92
N ALA A 71 -0.76 -0.37 7.41
CA ALA A 71 0.05 -1.37 8.11
C ALA A 71 1.49 -0.87 8.32
N LEU A 72 2.13 -0.31 7.29
CA LEU A 72 3.46 0.30 7.42
C LEU A 72 3.49 1.50 8.37
N GLN A 73 2.42 2.29 8.41
CA GLN A 73 2.31 3.41 9.33
C GLN A 73 2.20 2.95 10.78
N THR A 74 1.49 1.85 11.03
CA THR A 74 1.42 1.22 12.35
C THR A 74 2.79 0.69 12.78
N ASP A 75 3.59 0.20 11.83
CA ASP A 75 4.98 -0.23 12.03
C ASP A 75 5.99 0.93 12.16
N GLY A 76 5.57 2.19 11.98
CA GLY A 76 6.44 3.36 12.02
C GLY A 76 7.38 3.52 10.80
N LYS A 77 7.09 2.82 9.69
CA LYS A 77 7.90 2.81 8.46
C LYS A 77 7.39 3.75 7.38
N ALA A 78 6.17 4.25 7.51
CA ALA A 78 5.58 5.17 6.58
C ALA A 78 4.59 6.11 7.28
N GLU A 79 4.24 7.21 6.63
CA GLU A 79 3.19 8.13 7.07
C GLU A 79 2.33 8.53 5.88
N ILE A 80 1.03 8.27 5.98
CA ILE A 80 0.07 8.66 4.95
C ILE A 80 -0.21 10.16 5.10
N ILE A 81 -0.03 10.90 4.01
CA ILE A 81 -0.27 12.33 3.92
C ILE A 81 -1.56 12.54 3.13
N THR A 82 -2.49 13.30 3.70
CA THR A 82 -3.70 13.73 2.97
C THR A 82 -3.45 15.12 2.43
N MET A 83 -3.62 15.30 1.13
CA MET A 83 -3.47 16.56 0.41
C MET A 83 -4.84 17.00 -0.14
N ASP A 84 -4.99 18.26 -0.52
CA ASP A 84 -6.27 18.82 -0.99
C ASP A 84 -6.79 18.13 -2.27
N ASP A 85 -5.89 17.57 -3.07
CA ASP A 85 -6.14 16.91 -4.35
C ASP A 85 -5.93 15.38 -4.34
N GLY A 86 -5.58 14.79 -3.18
CA GLY A 86 -5.37 13.34 -3.11
C GLY A 86 -4.67 12.85 -1.85
N LYS A 87 -4.09 11.65 -1.96
CA LYS A 87 -3.33 11.02 -0.89
C LYS A 87 -1.92 10.70 -1.37
N GLY A 88 -0.97 10.94 -0.47
CA GLY A 88 0.42 10.53 -0.62
C GLY A 88 0.88 9.73 0.59
N VAL A 89 2.11 9.26 0.51
CA VAL A 89 2.79 8.56 1.60
C VAL A 89 4.26 8.93 1.59
N LYS A 90 4.79 9.18 2.79
CA LYS A 90 6.22 9.30 3.03
C LYS A 90 6.73 8.01 3.66
N PHE A 91 7.83 7.48 3.14
CA PHE A 91 8.50 6.31 3.74
C PHE A 91 9.68 6.75 4.60
N PHE A 92 9.98 6.02 5.68
CA PHE A 92 11.04 6.31 6.65
C PHE A 92 12.10 5.21 6.75
#